data_AF-A0A1I1IZ29-F1
#
_entry.id   AF-A0A1I1IZ29-F1
#
_cell.length_a   1.000
_cell.length_b   1.000
_cell.length_c   1.000
_cell.angle_alpha   90.00
_cell.angle_beta   90.00
_cell.angle_gamma   90.00
#
_symmetry.space_group_name_H-M   'P 1'
#
loop_
_entity.id
_entity.type
_entity.pdbx_description
1 polymer ?
#
loop_
_entity_poly.entity_id
_entity_poly.type
_entity_poly.pdbx_seq_one_letter_code
_entity_poly.pdbx_strand_id
1 'polypeptide(L)'
;MSETELVEKIQSGDMNALGEIFEIYKNQGLKYAYLITGSRFTSEDIVQETFIKCYLSAKSLKNAEQFKPWFFKILTRIAWKHTGKERKTLPFENIFEKANDESIDKSIERYIRNQEAEALHAEIEHLDLKQKTVVVLFYFNGLTVKEIAKIMGCFEGTVKSRLYSARKKLKLSLLNNEECEITKAKECEVNG
;
A
#
# COMPACT_ATOMS: atom_id res chain seq x y z
N MET A 1 12.45 23.08 4.94
CA MET A 1 12.99 22.22 6.01
C MET A 1 13.24 20.85 5.41
N SER A 2 14.35 20.20 5.74
CA SER A 2 14.60 18.82 5.32
C SER A 2 13.71 17.85 6.10
N GLU A 3 13.52 16.63 5.56
CA GLU A 3 12.79 15.57 6.28
C GLU A 3 13.45 15.27 7.64
N THR A 4 14.79 15.18 7.67
CA THR A 4 15.57 14.92 8.88
C THR A 4 15.30 15.96 9.96
N GLU A 5 15.34 17.25 9.61
CA GLU A 5 15.05 18.36 10.53
C GLU A 5 13.63 18.29 11.10
N LEU A 6 12.64 17.94 10.27
CA LEU A 6 11.26 17.76 10.73
C LEU A 6 11.14 16.61 11.72
N VAL A 7 11.80 15.49 11.45
CA VAL A 7 11.80 14.32 12.34
C VAL A 7 12.45 14.63 13.68
N GLU A 8 13.57 15.36 13.69
CA GLU A 8 14.23 15.82 14.92
C GLU A 8 13.34 16.75 15.74
N LYS A 9 12.57 17.63 15.10
CA LYS A 9 11.56 18.45 15.78
C LYS A 9 10.39 17.64 16.34
N ILE A 10 9.92 16.62 15.62
CA ILE A 10 8.91 15.70 16.14
C ILE A 10 9.45 14.98 17.39
N GLN A 11 10.74 14.60 17.40
CA GLN A 11 11.38 13.98 18.57
C GLN A 11 11.45 14.89 19.79
N SER A 12 11.52 16.21 19.58
CA SER A 12 11.44 17.21 20.66
C SER A 12 10.02 17.59 21.07
N GLY A 13 8.99 17.09 20.37
CA GLY A 13 7.57 17.30 20.69
C GLY A 13 6.87 18.38 19.88
N ASP A 14 7.46 18.84 18.77
CA ASP A 14 6.85 19.82 17.88
C ASP A 14 5.74 19.19 17.02
N MET A 15 4.49 19.50 17.34
CA MET A 15 3.31 19.02 16.60
C MET A 15 3.17 19.65 15.22
N ASN A 16 3.73 20.84 14.98
CA ASN A 16 3.67 21.46 13.64
C ASN A 16 4.54 20.69 12.66
N ALA A 17 5.72 20.22 13.10
CA ALA A 17 6.60 19.37 12.30
C ALA A 17 5.94 18.03 11.92
N LEU A 18 5.06 17.50 12.77
CA LEU A 18 4.25 16.32 12.43
C LEU A 18 3.28 16.61 11.28
N GLY A 19 2.67 17.80 11.25
CA GLY A 19 1.80 18.22 10.16
C GLY A 19 2.52 18.28 8.82
N GLU A 20 3.75 18.80 8.79
CA GLU A 20 4.57 18.83 7.57
C GLU A 20 4.96 17.41 7.11
N ILE A 21 5.36 16.53 8.04
CA ILE A 21 5.64 15.11 7.72
C ILE A 21 4.38 14.38 7.25
N PHE A 22 3.21 14.71 7.80
CA PHE A 22 1.93 14.16 7.35
C PHE A 22 1.69 14.48 5.88
N GLU A 23 1.87 15.73 5.47
CA GLU A 23 1.69 16.14 4.06
C GLU A 23 2.62 15.39 3.10
N ILE A 24 3.86 15.09 3.52
CA ILE A 24 4.84 14.34 2.72
C ILE A 24 4.42 12.87 2.52
N TYR A 25 3.87 12.24 3.57
CA TYR A 25 3.66 10.79 3.61
C TYR A 25 2.21 10.35 3.42
N LYS A 26 1.20 11.21 3.61
CA LYS A 26 -0.22 10.84 3.61
C LYS A 26 -0.64 10.07 2.36
N ASN A 27 -0.22 10.53 1.18
CA ASN A 27 -0.62 9.92 -0.09
C ASN A 27 0.05 8.55 -0.30
N GLN A 28 1.34 8.45 0.00
CA GLN A 28 2.06 7.18 -0.09
C GLN A 28 1.54 6.17 0.94
N GLY A 29 1.21 6.64 2.14
CA GLY A 29 0.64 5.84 3.22
C GLY A 29 -0.75 5.32 2.88
N LEU A 30 -1.64 6.18 2.40
CA LEU A 30 -2.99 5.83 1.97
C LEU A 30 -2.96 4.85 0.80
N LYS A 31 -2.15 5.12 -0.22
CA LYS A 31 -2.00 4.22 -1.36
C LYS A 31 -1.47 2.86 -0.94
N TYR A 32 -0.46 2.83 -0.07
CA TYR A 32 0.04 1.58 0.49
C TYR A 32 -1.06 0.82 1.23
N ALA A 33 -1.75 1.48 2.18
CA ALA A 33 -2.77 0.84 2.99
C ALA A 33 -3.90 0.29 2.11
N TYR A 34 -4.34 1.05 1.11
CA TYR A 34 -5.37 0.64 0.16
C TYR A 34 -4.96 -0.57 -0.66
N LEU A 35 -3.75 -0.58 -1.23
CA LEU A 35 -3.24 -1.73 -1.96
C LEU A 35 -3.17 -2.98 -1.08
N ILE A 36 -2.94 -2.83 0.23
CA ILE A 36 -2.90 -3.94 1.19
C ILE A 36 -4.30 -4.44 1.57
N THR A 37 -5.24 -3.54 1.88
CA THR A 37 -6.55 -3.87 2.48
C THR A 37 -7.71 -3.94 1.48
N GLY A 38 -7.63 -3.25 0.35
CA GLY A 38 -8.73 -3.07 -0.61
C GLY A 38 -9.84 -2.13 -0.12
N SER A 39 -9.72 -1.54 1.07
CA SER A 39 -10.77 -0.71 1.69
C SER A 39 -10.28 0.71 1.95
N ARG A 40 -11.01 1.70 1.42
CA ARG A 40 -10.73 3.13 1.63
C ARG A 40 -10.84 3.51 3.11
N PHE A 41 -11.96 3.20 3.75
CA PHE A 41 -12.18 3.52 5.17
C PHE A 41 -11.11 2.89 6.07
N THR A 42 -10.82 1.60 5.87
CA THR A 42 -9.77 0.91 6.61
C THR A 42 -8.40 1.56 6.37
N SER A 43 -8.15 2.07 5.17
CA SER A 43 -6.87 2.72 4.84
C SER A 43 -6.67 4.07 5.55
N GLU A 44 -7.72 4.88 5.63
CA GLU A 44 -7.69 6.14 6.35
C GLU A 44 -7.39 5.92 7.84
N ASP A 45 -8.08 4.96 8.47
CA ASP A 45 -7.85 4.56 9.85
C ASP A 45 -6.42 4.06 10.09
N ILE A 46 -5.90 3.22 9.20
CA ILE A 46 -4.52 2.70 9.27
C ILE A 46 -3.52 3.86 9.23
N VAL A 47 -3.72 4.83 8.34
CA VAL A 47 -2.81 5.97 8.18
C VAL A 47 -2.85 6.86 9.42
N GLN A 48 -4.04 7.17 9.94
CA GLN A 48 -4.20 7.92 11.18
C GLN A 48 -3.51 7.21 12.36
N GLU A 49 -3.79 5.92 12.57
CA GLU A 49 -3.13 5.12 13.63
C GLU A 49 -1.60 5.12 13.46
N THR A 50 -1.12 5.10 12.21
CA THR A 50 0.33 5.14 11.90
C THR A 50 0.95 6.46 12.34
N PHE A 51 0.38 7.61 11.97
CA PHE A 51 0.95 8.91 12.37
C PHE A 51 0.91 9.13 13.88
N ILE A 52 -0.16 8.71 14.54
CA ILE A 52 -0.25 8.74 16.01
C ILE A 52 0.90 7.92 16.62
N LYS A 53 1.14 6.70 16.12
CA LYS A 53 2.27 5.89 16.60
C LYS A 53 3.62 6.49 16.26
N CYS A 54 3.78 7.08 15.08
CA CYS A 54 5.01 7.77 14.70
C CYS A 54 5.32 8.89 15.70
N TYR A 55 4.33 9.73 16.04
CA TYR A 55 4.50 10.78 17.04
C TYR A 55 4.87 10.22 18.42
N LEU A 56 4.10 9.26 18.93
CA LEU A 56 4.32 8.68 20.26
C LEU A 56 5.66 7.93 20.39
N SER A 57 6.18 7.39 19.29
CA SER A 57 7.41 6.59 19.30
C SER A 57 8.59 7.28 18.60
N ALA A 58 8.46 8.55 18.20
CA ALA A 58 9.48 9.27 17.44
C ALA A 58 10.86 9.25 18.12
N LYS A 59 10.88 9.39 19.46
CA LYS A 59 12.11 9.34 20.27
C LYS A 59 12.87 8.01 20.21
N SER A 60 12.21 6.94 19.77
CA SER A 60 12.85 5.61 19.60
C SER A 60 13.62 5.48 18.28
N LEU A 61 13.37 6.38 17.32
CA LEU A 61 14.06 6.39 16.04
C LEU A 61 15.48 6.95 16.22
N LYS A 62 16.48 6.09 16.12
CA LYS A 62 17.89 6.46 16.37
C LYS A 62 18.54 7.29 15.26
N ASN A 63 18.04 7.17 14.03
CA ASN A 63 18.55 7.92 12.88
C ASN A 63 17.34 8.48 12.12
N ALA A 64 17.23 9.82 12.08
CA ALA A 64 16.16 10.53 11.41
C ALA A 64 16.13 10.29 9.89
N GLU A 65 17.28 10.03 9.24
CA GLU A 65 17.36 9.66 7.82
C GLU A 65 16.67 8.32 7.50
N GLN A 66 16.41 7.50 8.53
CA GLN A 66 15.72 6.21 8.39
C GLN A 66 14.22 6.33 8.65
N PHE A 67 13.67 7.55 8.64
CA PHE A 67 12.25 7.77 8.89
C PHE A 67 11.37 7.05 7.87
N LYS A 68 11.65 7.15 6.57
CA LYS A 68 10.88 6.47 5.52
C LYS A 68 10.70 4.96 5.78
N PRO A 69 11.76 4.13 5.87
CA PRO A 69 11.59 2.70 6.14
C PRO A 69 11.00 2.42 7.53
N TRP A 70 11.19 3.30 8.52
CA TRP A 70 10.59 3.16 9.84
C TRP A 70 9.08 3.43 9.84
N PHE A 71 8.62 4.46 9.14
CA PHE A 71 7.21 4.76 8.89
C PHE A 71 6.53 3.56 8.23
N PHE A 72 7.09 3.05 7.12
CA PHE A 72 6.52 1.89 6.44
C PHE A 72 6.56 0.62 7.29
N LYS A 73 7.50 0.48 8.23
CA LYS A 73 7.50 -0.61 9.22
C LYS A 73 6.27 -0.53 10.13
N ILE A 74 5.95 0.63 10.66
CA ILE A 74 4.76 0.83 11.52
C ILE A 74 3.49 0.60 10.70
N LEU A 75 3.39 1.25 9.53
CA LEU A 75 2.25 1.17 8.62
C LEU A 75 1.96 -0.28 8.21
N THR A 76 2.99 -1.04 7.80
CA THR A 76 2.86 -2.46 7.43
C THR A 76 2.28 -3.30 8.57
N ARG A 77 2.72 -3.05 9.81
CA ARG A 77 2.27 -3.83 10.97
C ARG A 77 0.80 -3.55 11.29
N ILE A 78 0.38 -2.29 11.18
CA ILE A 78 -1.03 -1.91 11.36
C ILE A 78 -1.88 -2.50 10.23
N ALA A 79 -1.48 -2.37 8.97
CA ALA A 79 -2.21 -2.92 7.84
C ALA A 79 -2.37 -4.46 7.92
N TRP A 80 -1.32 -5.18 8.31
CA TRP A 80 -1.40 -6.63 8.54
C TRP A 80 -2.34 -7.02 9.68
N LYS A 81 -2.46 -6.18 10.72
CA LYS A 81 -3.40 -6.39 11.83
C LYS A 81 -4.86 -6.25 11.36
N HIS A 82 -5.16 -5.29 10.48
CA HIS A 82 -6.50 -5.11 9.93
C HIS A 82 -6.89 -6.26 8.99
N THR A 83 -6.02 -6.64 8.06
CA THR A 83 -6.27 -7.78 7.15
C THR A 83 -6.40 -9.14 7.87
N GLY A 84 -5.77 -9.30 9.04
CA GLY A 84 -5.92 -10.50 9.86
C GLY A 84 -7.20 -10.57 10.69
N LYS A 85 -7.84 -9.43 10.97
CA LYS A 85 -9.12 -9.35 11.70
C LYS A 85 -10.30 -9.61 10.77
N GLU A 86 -10.31 -9.01 9.59
CA GLU A 86 -11.39 -9.20 8.59
C GLU A 86 -11.54 -10.67 8.16
N ARG A 87 -10.43 -11.43 8.06
CA ARG A 87 -10.50 -12.88 7.76
C ARG A 87 -11.15 -13.74 8.87
N LYS A 88 -11.21 -13.24 10.10
CA LYS A 88 -11.85 -13.95 11.22
C LYS A 88 -13.32 -13.55 11.40
N THR A 89 -13.79 -12.53 10.69
CA THR A 89 -15.13 -11.98 10.78
C THR A 89 -15.76 -11.85 9.39
N LEU A 90 -16.05 -12.96 8.71
CA LEU A 90 -17.06 -13.02 7.65
C LEU A 90 -17.77 -14.37 7.76
N PRO A 91 -19.11 -14.39 7.80
CA PRO A 91 -19.88 -14.07 6.61
C PRO A 91 -20.88 -12.95 6.87
N PHE A 92 -20.74 -11.82 6.18
CA PHE A 92 -21.88 -11.01 5.78
C PHE A 92 -21.55 -10.32 4.46
N GLU A 93 -22.55 -10.39 3.58
CA GLU A 93 -22.61 -9.94 2.20
C GLU A 93 -21.77 -8.73 1.83
N ASN A 94 -21.25 -8.81 0.60
CA ASN A 94 -20.93 -7.70 -0.28
C ASN A 94 -21.93 -6.54 -0.13
N ILE A 95 -21.59 -5.53 0.66
CA ILE A 95 -22.17 -4.20 0.51
C ILE A 95 -21.12 -3.36 -0.21
N PHE A 96 -21.22 -3.41 -1.53
CA PHE A 96 -20.67 -2.40 -2.43
C PHE A 96 -21.28 -1.04 -2.01
N GLU A 97 -20.55 -0.27 -1.22
CA GLU A 97 -20.79 1.17 -1.13
C GLU A 97 -19.78 1.91 -2.01
N LYS A 98 -20.20 2.15 -3.25
CA LYS A 98 -19.72 3.28 -4.05
C LYS A 98 -20.12 4.57 -3.35
N ALA A 99 -19.34 4.99 -2.36
CA ALA A 99 -19.41 6.35 -1.84
C ALA A 99 -18.53 7.25 -2.71
N ASN A 100 -19.14 7.89 -3.71
CA ASN A 100 -18.64 9.15 -4.26
C ASN A 100 -18.69 10.16 -3.12
N ASP A 101 -17.53 10.52 -2.57
CA ASP A 101 -17.46 11.73 -1.75
C ASP A 101 -16.06 12.38 -1.78
N GLU A 102 -16.12 13.68 -2.05
CA GLU A 102 -15.09 14.60 -2.51
C GLU A 102 -14.25 15.12 -1.34
N SER A 103 -13.12 14.48 -1.04
CA SER A 103 -12.03 15.14 -0.27
C SER A 103 -10.68 14.41 -0.27
N ILE A 104 -10.48 13.44 -1.16
CA ILE A 104 -9.17 12.78 -1.31
C ILE A 104 -8.42 13.38 -2.49
N ASP A 105 -7.10 13.50 -2.32
CA ASP A 105 -6.17 13.85 -3.38
C ASP A 105 -6.56 13.13 -4.69
N LYS A 106 -6.75 13.94 -5.73
CA LYS A 106 -7.03 13.48 -7.10
C LYS A 106 -6.03 12.42 -7.56
N SER A 107 -4.89 12.22 -6.91
CA SER A 107 -3.93 11.13 -7.20
C SER A 107 -4.44 9.72 -6.89
N ILE A 108 -5.14 9.48 -5.77
CA ILE A 108 -5.70 8.16 -5.45
C ILE A 108 -6.92 7.91 -6.33
N GLU A 109 -7.78 8.91 -6.47
CA GLU A 109 -8.95 8.81 -7.33
C GLU A 109 -8.56 8.68 -8.81
N ARG A 110 -7.48 9.33 -9.28
CA ARG A 110 -6.94 9.14 -10.63
C ARG A 110 -6.24 7.78 -10.80
N TYR A 111 -5.62 7.26 -9.75
CA TYR A 111 -5.09 5.89 -9.77
C TYR A 111 -6.23 4.87 -9.84
N ILE A 112 -7.32 5.09 -9.12
CA ILE A 112 -8.55 4.29 -9.21
C ILE A 112 -9.21 4.50 -10.57
N ARG A 113 -9.26 5.69 -11.15
CA ARG A 113 -9.94 5.96 -12.44
C ARG A 113 -9.11 5.60 -13.68
N ASN A 114 -7.86 5.17 -13.56
CA ASN A 114 -7.05 4.73 -14.70
C ASN A 114 -7.31 3.24 -14.94
N GLN A 115 -7.92 2.87 -16.08
CA GLN A 115 -8.22 1.46 -16.41
C GLN A 115 -6.99 0.53 -16.33
N GLU A 116 -5.82 0.97 -16.80
CA GLU A 116 -4.57 0.20 -16.68
C GLU A 116 -4.11 0.03 -15.22
N ALA A 117 -4.40 1.02 -14.37
CA ALA A 117 -4.10 0.97 -12.95
C ALA A 117 -5.12 0.13 -12.18
N GLU A 118 -6.38 0.09 -12.61
CA GLU A 118 -7.42 -0.82 -12.08
C GLU A 118 -7.11 -2.28 -12.39
N ALA A 119 -6.74 -2.59 -13.64
CA ALA A 119 -6.36 -3.95 -14.02
C ALA A 119 -5.14 -4.43 -13.20
N LEU A 120 -4.09 -3.61 -13.09
CA LEU A 120 -2.93 -3.94 -12.26
C LEU A 120 -3.29 -4.05 -10.77
N HIS A 121 -4.20 -3.21 -10.27
CA HIS A 121 -4.67 -3.27 -8.89
C HIS A 121 -5.40 -4.59 -8.60
N ALA A 122 -6.34 -4.98 -9.46
CA ALA A 122 -7.07 -6.25 -9.34
C ALA A 122 -6.10 -7.44 -9.31
N GLU A 123 -5.06 -7.42 -10.14
CA GLU A 123 -4.06 -8.47 -10.14
C GLU A 123 -3.18 -8.49 -8.88
N ILE A 124 -2.88 -7.33 -8.31
CA ILE A 124 -2.18 -7.22 -7.03
C ILE A 124 -3.04 -7.79 -5.89
N GLU A 125 -4.38 -7.69 -5.95
CA GLU A 125 -5.26 -8.28 -4.95
C GLU A 125 -5.18 -9.80 -4.86
N HIS A 126 -4.92 -10.47 -5.98
CA HIS A 126 -4.74 -11.93 -6.03
C HIS A 126 -3.41 -12.43 -5.46
N LEU A 127 -2.46 -11.53 -5.16
CA LEU A 127 -1.23 -11.89 -4.47
C LEU A 127 -1.49 -12.18 -2.99
N ASP A 128 -0.77 -13.16 -2.44
CA ASP A 128 -0.80 -13.35 -0.98
C ASP A 128 -0.25 -12.10 -0.27
N LEU A 129 -0.67 -11.90 0.98
CA LEU A 129 -0.36 -10.68 1.74
C LEU A 129 1.14 -10.34 1.76
N LYS A 130 2.03 -11.35 1.82
CA LYS A 130 3.47 -11.11 1.88
C LYS A 130 4.04 -10.76 0.51
N GLN A 131 3.56 -11.42 -0.55
CA GLN A 131 3.90 -11.07 -1.95
C GLN A 131 3.43 -9.66 -2.29
N LYS A 132 2.16 -9.36 -2.00
CA LYS A 132 1.56 -8.04 -2.13
C LYS A 132 2.39 -6.98 -1.40
N THR A 133 2.75 -7.23 -0.14
CA THR A 133 3.58 -6.29 0.66
C THR A 133 4.93 -5.98 0.01
N VAL A 134 5.66 -6.99 -0.49
CA VAL A 134 6.97 -6.71 -1.13
C VAL A 134 6.82 -5.94 -2.43
N VAL A 135 5.78 -6.21 -3.22
CA VAL A 135 5.51 -5.52 -4.48
C VAL A 135 5.22 -4.05 -4.21
N VAL A 136 4.32 -3.76 -3.27
CA VAL A 136 3.93 -2.37 -2.96
C VAL A 136 5.12 -1.58 -2.42
N LEU A 137 5.83 -2.11 -1.40
CA LEU A 137 6.98 -1.41 -0.82
C LEU A 137 8.10 -1.15 -1.85
N PHE A 138 8.35 -2.10 -2.75
CA PHE A 138 9.41 -1.98 -3.75
C PHE A 138 9.04 -1.01 -4.89
N TYR A 139 7.91 -1.25 -5.55
CA TYR A 139 7.54 -0.53 -6.78
C TYR A 139 6.85 0.80 -6.53
N PHE A 140 6.02 0.89 -5.48
CA PHE A 140 5.21 2.07 -5.23
C PHE A 140 5.83 3.00 -4.19
N ASN A 141 6.60 2.46 -3.25
CA ASN A 141 7.25 3.26 -2.20
C ASN A 141 8.77 3.42 -2.42
N GLY A 142 9.35 2.73 -3.40
CA GLY A 142 10.76 2.88 -3.77
C GLY A 142 11.74 2.40 -2.70
N LEU A 143 11.33 1.45 -1.85
CA LEU A 143 12.19 0.90 -0.80
C LEU A 143 13.13 -0.17 -1.35
N THR A 144 14.35 -0.20 -0.82
CA THR A 144 15.35 -1.20 -1.17
C THR A 144 15.00 -2.57 -0.57
N VAL A 145 15.56 -3.64 -1.17
CA VAL A 145 15.41 -5.01 -0.66
C VAL A 145 15.83 -5.12 0.81
N LYS A 146 16.90 -4.42 1.20
CA LYS A 146 17.43 -4.38 2.57
C LYS A 146 16.45 -3.72 3.55
N GLU A 147 15.82 -2.62 3.15
CA GLU A 147 14.81 -1.94 3.97
C GLU A 147 13.54 -2.79 4.12
N ILE A 148 13.06 -3.38 3.01
CA ILE A 148 11.89 -4.25 3.01
C ILE A 148 12.12 -5.47 3.91
N ALA A 149 13.32 -6.05 3.87
CA ALA A 149 13.70 -7.16 4.74
C ALA A 149 13.58 -6.79 6.23
N LYS A 150 14.04 -5.59 6.62
CA LYS A 150 13.89 -5.05 7.99
C LYS A 150 12.45 -4.78 8.37
N ILE A 151 11.64 -4.22 7.45
CA ILE A 151 10.21 -3.95 7.66
C ILE A 151 9.46 -5.26 7.95
N MET A 152 9.67 -6.25 7.10
CA MET A 152 8.97 -7.54 7.16
C MET A 152 9.53 -8.48 8.23
N GLY A 153 10.75 -8.25 8.71
CA GLY A 153 11.44 -9.14 9.65
C GLY A 153 11.85 -10.46 9.02
N CYS A 154 12.39 -10.42 7.80
CA CYS A 154 12.88 -11.60 7.08
C CYS A 154 14.23 -11.33 6.40
N PHE A 155 14.83 -12.36 5.81
CA PHE A 155 16.07 -12.21 5.05
C PHE A 155 15.85 -11.52 3.70
N GLU A 156 16.87 -10.83 3.18
CA GLU A 156 16.84 -10.21 1.85
C GLU A 156 16.54 -11.23 0.74
N GLY A 157 17.05 -12.45 0.86
CA GLY A 157 16.74 -13.55 -0.06
C GLY A 157 15.25 -13.88 -0.12
N THR A 158 14.54 -13.78 1.01
CA THR A 158 13.08 -13.96 1.07
C THR A 158 12.33 -12.84 0.36
N VAL A 159 12.82 -11.60 0.43
CA VAL A 159 12.23 -10.49 -0.30
C VAL A 159 12.41 -10.69 -1.80
N LYS A 160 13.61 -11.06 -2.25
CA LYS A 160 13.92 -11.33 -3.66
C LYS A 160 13.06 -12.47 -4.22
N SER A 161 12.92 -13.58 -3.48
CA SER A 161 12.11 -14.71 -3.92
C SER A 161 10.62 -14.35 -3.99
N ARG A 162 10.09 -13.60 -3.01
CA ARG A 162 8.69 -13.11 -3.07
C ARG A 162 8.45 -12.16 -4.23
N LEU A 163 9.38 -11.24 -4.51
CA LEU A 163 9.29 -10.35 -5.68
C LEU A 163 9.29 -11.16 -6.98
N TYR A 164 10.17 -12.16 -7.09
CA TYR A 164 10.21 -13.04 -8.25
C TYR A 164 8.89 -13.80 -8.45
N SER A 165 8.38 -14.45 -7.41
CA SER A 165 7.11 -15.18 -7.47
C SER A 165 5.92 -14.26 -7.77
N ALA A 166 5.88 -13.06 -7.17
CA ALA A 166 4.83 -12.08 -7.42
C ALA A 166 4.84 -11.59 -8.88
N ARG A 167 6.02 -11.25 -9.42
CA ARG A 167 6.17 -10.87 -10.84
C ARG A 167 5.70 -11.97 -11.79
N LYS A 168 6.02 -13.24 -11.47
CA LYS A 168 5.57 -14.38 -12.28
C LYS A 168 4.05 -14.51 -12.30
N LYS A 169 3.40 -14.32 -11.15
CA LYS A 169 1.93 -14.35 -11.04
C LYS A 169 1.29 -13.18 -11.80
N LEU A 170 1.75 -11.96 -11.56
CA LEU A 170 1.24 -10.76 -12.25
C LEU A 170 1.42 -10.87 -13.77
N LYS A 171 2.56 -11.39 -14.25
CA LYS A 171 2.78 -11.61 -15.68
C LYS A 171 1.77 -12.60 -16.26
N LEU A 172 1.54 -13.73 -15.58
CA LEU A 172 0.63 -14.76 -16.06
C LEU A 172 -0.81 -14.21 -16.16
N SER A 173 -1.26 -13.48 -15.15
CA SER A 173 -2.64 -13.00 -15.11
C SER A 173 -2.91 -11.86 -16.10
N LEU A 174 -1.95 -10.94 -16.27
CA LEU A 174 -2.05 -9.90 -17.30
C LEU A 174 -2.12 -10.50 -18.72
N LEU A 175 -1.31 -11.52 -19.02
CA LEU A 175 -1.35 -12.21 -20.32
C LEU A 175 -2.69 -12.93 -20.55
N ASN A 176 -3.23 -13.59 -19.54
CA ASN A 176 -4.52 -14.28 -19.65
C ASN A 176 -5.70 -13.32 -19.85
N ASN A 177 -5.63 -12.11 -19.27
CA ASN A 177 -6.65 -11.08 -19.47
C ASN A 177 -6.62 -10.54 -20.91
N GLU A 178 -5.43 -10.31 -21.48
CA GLU A 178 -5.27 -9.92 -22.89
C GLU A 178 -5.85 -10.98 -23.86
N GLU A 179 -5.59 -12.27 -23.61
CA GLU A 179 -6.16 -13.36 -24.43
C GLU A 179 -7.70 -13.46 -24.29
N CYS A 180 -8.24 -13.19 -23.10
CA CYS A 180 -9.69 -13.24 -22.84
C CYS A 180 -10.42 -12.07 -23.52
N GLU A 181 -9.83 -10.88 -23.57
CA GLU A 181 -10.38 -9.72 -24.29
C GLU A 181 -10.37 -9.92 -25.81
N ILE A 182 -9.30 -10.50 -26.37
CA ILE A 182 -9.21 -10.83 -27.80
C ILE A 182 -10.26 -11.87 -28.21
N THR A 183 -10.53 -12.85 -27.34
CA THR A 183 -11.53 -13.90 -27.61
C THR A 183 -12.96 -13.34 -27.60
N LYS A 184 -13.29 -12.48 -26.62
CA LYS A 184 -14.59 -11.79 -26.55
C LYS A 184 -14.82 -10.81 -27.70
N ALA A 185 -13.79 -10.10 -28.15
CA ALA A 185 -13.88 -9.21 -29.30
C ALA A 185 -14.20 -9.97 -30.59
N LYS A 186 -13.58 -11.14 -30.80
CA LYS A 186 -13.85 -12.01 -31.96
C LYS A 186 -15.24 -12.64 -31.95
N GLU A 187 -15.77 -12.99 -30.77
CA GLU A 187 -17.13 -13.53 -30.66
C GLU A 187 -18.22 -12.50 -30.95
N CYS A 188 -17.97 -11.21 -30.70
CA CYS A 188 -18.88 -10.12 -31.09
C CYS A 188 -18.88 -9.83 -32.59
N GLU A 189 -17.76 -10.00 -33.28
CA GLU A 189 -17.66 -9.80 -34.75
C GLU A 189 -18.29 -10.94 -35.58
N VAL A 190 -18.43 -12.14 -34.99
CA VAL A 190 -19.00 -13.31 -35.67
C VAL A 190 -20.52 -13.41 -35.50
N ASN A 191 -21.09 -12.71 -34.51
CA ASN A 191 -22.53 -12.77 -34.17
C ASN A 191 -23.31 -11.47 -34.46
N GLY A 192 -22.68 -10.49 -35.13
CA GLY A 192 -23.31 -9.25 -35.62
C GLY A 192 -23.36 -9.21 -37.14
#